data_AF-A0A1Q6L5Z5-F1
#
_entry.id   AF-A0A1Q6L5Z5-F1
#
_cell.length_a   1.000
_cell.length_b   1.000
_cell.length_c   1.000
_cell.angle_alpha   90.00
_cell.angle_beta   90.00
_cell.angle_gamma   90.00
#
_symmetry.space_group_name_H-M   'P 1'
#
loop_
_entity.id
_entity.type
_entity.pdbx_description
1 polymer ?
#
loop_
_entity_poly.entity_id
_entity_poly.type
_entity_poly.pdbx_seq_one_letter_code
_entity_poly.pdbx_strand_id
1 'polypeptide(L)'
;MVTVIIVGIVILSLVLLGWTWVSLGNIEKQKKILYIICGIFITWIITFIIYNISKIGIVYENQEIMKTIRKVFVLVFTIINGYVLLPYTFKIFDKINNEEIKKEQIKKKLIIMLIIFIIISIFEVQYLASLQMGTLQMITKK
;
A
#
# COMPACT_ATOMS: atom_id res chain seq x y z
N MET A 1 -3.06 3.32 -24.78
CA MET A 1 -2.06 3.21 -23.69
C MET A 1 -2.64 3.58 -22.33
N VAL A 2 -3.19 4.79 -22.14
CA VAL A 2 -3.80 5.22 -20.86
C VAL A 2 -4.93 4.30 -20.39
N THR A 3 -5.85 3.91 -21.29
CA THR A 3 -6.95 2.98 -20.97
C THR A 3 -6.44 1.64 -20.44
N VAL A 4 -5.35 1.11 -20.99
CA VAL A 4 -4.75 -0.16 -20.57
C VAL A 4 -4.21 -0.05 -19.14
N ILE A 5 -3.55 1.06 -18.80
CA ILE A 5 -3.04 1.31 -17.45
C ILE A 5 -4.18 1.40 -16.44
N ILE A 6 -5.25 2.14 -16.77
CA ILE A 6 -6.43 2.28 -15.90
C ILE A 6 -7.08 0.91 -15.66
N VAL A 7 -7.29 0.12 -16.72
CA VAL A 7 -7.84 -1.23 -16.60
C VAL A 7 -6.95 -2.11 -15.72
N GLY A 8 -5.63 -2.03 -15.87
CA GLY A 8 -4.68 -2.73 -14.99
C GLY A 8 -4.84 -2.35 -13.52
N ILE A 9 -4.93 -1.06 -13.20
CA ILE A 9 -5.14 -0.56 -11.83
C ILE A 9 -6.46 -1.09 -11.24
N VAL A 10 -7.53 -1.09 -12.03
CA VAL A 10 -8.84 -1.62 -11.59
C VAL A 10 -8.75 -3.11 -11.31
N ILE A 11 -8.14 -3.90 -12.20
CA ILE A 11 -7.96 -5.35 -12.00
C ILE A 11 -7.15 -5.63 -10.73
N LEU A 12 -6.02 -4.95 -10.54
CA LEU A 12 -5.20 -5.10 -9.33
C LEU A 12 -5.96 -4.72 -8.07
N SER A 13 -6.79 -3.67 -8.12
CA SER A 13 -7.63 -3.29 -6.98
C SER A 13 -8.65 -4.36 -6.63
N LEU A 14 -9.33 -4.94 -7.63
CA LEU A 14 -10.31 -6.02 -7.42
C LEU A 14 -9.66 -7.29 -6.87
N VAL A 15 -8.48 -7.66 -7.38
CA VAL A 15 -7.73 -8.82 -6.89
C VAL A 15 -7.28 -8.60 -5.45
N LEU A 16 -6.80 -7.41 -5.10
CA LEU A 16 -6.47 -7.06 -3.71
C LEU A 16 -7.68 -7.19 -2.77
N LEU A 17 -8.84 -6.67 -3.18
CA LEU A 17 -10.09 -6.78 -2.42
C LEU A 17 -10.50 -8.25 -2.24
N GLY A 18 -10.43 -9.07 -3.29
CA GLY A 18 -10.73 -10.50 -3.21
C GLY A 18 -9.77 -11.25 -2.28
N TRP A 19 -8.47 -10.98 -2.36
CA TRP A 19 -7.47 -11.65 -1.53
C TRP A 19 -7.59 -11.25 -0.06
N THR A 20 -7.80 -9.97 0.23
CA THR A 20 -8.04 -9.49 1.60
C THR A 20 -9.33 -10.04 2.19
N TRP A 21 -10.40 -10.16 1.39
CA TRP A 21 -11.65 -10.78 1.80
C TRP A 21 -11.50 -12.24 2.21
N VAL A 22 -10.79 -13.02 1.39
CA VAL A 22 -10.50 -14.44 1.66
C VAL A 22 -9.60 -14.59 2.88
N SER A 23 -8.63 -13.68 3.07
CA SER A 23 -7.69 -13.72 4.19
C SER A 23 -8.34 -13.46 5.55
N LEU A 24 -9.49 -12.80 5.60
CA LEU A 24 -10.29 -12.59 6.81
C LEU A 24 -11.17 -13.81 7.20
N GLY A 25 -11.04 -14.94 6.50
CA GLY A 25 -11.63 -16.22 6.89
C GLY A 25 -13.14 -16.17 7.12
N ASN A 26 -13.62 -16.60 8.28
CA ASN A 26 -15.06 -16.71 8.57
C ASN A 26 -15.63 -15.57 9.42
N ILE A 27 -14.91 -14.44 9.53
CA ILE A 27 -15.41 -13.25 10.20
C ILE A 27 -16.72 -12.78 9.55
N GLU A 28 -17.64 -12.27 10.37
CA GLU A 28 -18.91 -11.68 9.95
C GLU A 28 -18.74 -10.65 8.83
N LYS A 29 -19.59 -10.70 7.80
CA LYS A 29 -19.47 -9.87 6.59
C LYS A 29 -19.36 -8.37 6.87
N GLN A 30 -20.16 -7.85 7.81
CA GLN A 30 -20.13 -6.42 8.17
C GLN A 30 -18.77 -6.02 8.78
N LYS A 31 -18.24 -6.86 9.68
CA LYS A 31 -16.92 -6.65 10.29
C LYS A 31 -15.79 -6.79 9.27
N LYS A 32 -15.91 -7.71 8.30
CA LYS A 32 -14.94 -7.82 7.20
C LYS A 32 -14.83 -6.54 6.39
N ILE A 33 -15.97 -5.96 6.00
CA ILE A 33 -16.01 -4.70 5.24
C ILE A 33 -15.32 -3.60 6.05
N LEU A 34 -15.64 -3.48 7.35
CA LEU A 34 -15.02 -2.50 8.23
C LEU A 34 -13.49 -2.68 8.29
N TYR A 35 -13.00 -3.91 8.48
CA TYR A 35 -11.56 -4.19 8.54
C TYR A 35 -10.86 -3.89 7.22
N ILE A 36 -11.46 -4.20 6.08
CA ILE A 36 -10.90 -3.87 4.76
C ILE A 36 -10.81 -2.36 4.57
N ILE A 37 -11.86 -1.60 4.90
CA ILE A 37 -11.86 -0.14 4.80
C ILE A 37 -10.77 0.47 5.69
N CYS A 38 -10.72 0.08 6.97
CA CYS A 38 -9.71 0.55 7.90
C CYS A 38 -8.29 0.18 7.44
N GLY A 39 -8.10 -1.05 6.94
CA GLY A 39 -6.83 -1.53 6.41
C GLY A 39 -6.34 -0.70 5.23
N ILE A 40 -7.19 -0.48 4.22
CA ILE A 40 -6.87 0.35 3.05
C ILE A 40 -6.53 1.78 3.47
N PHE A 41 -7.30 2.35 4.42
CA PHE A 41 -7.04 3.70 4.92
C PHE A 41 -5.67 3.81 5.63
N ILE A 42 -5.33 2.84 6.47
CA ILE A 42 -4.02 2.79 7.14
C ILE A 42 -2.90 2.64 6.10
N THR A 43 -3.05 1.75 5.12
CA THR A 43 -2.07 1.59 4.03
C THR A 43 -1.90 2.90 3.26
N TRP A 44 -2.98 3.62 2.97
CA TRP A 44 -2.90 4.91 2.29
C TRP A 44 -2.11 5.94 3.10
N ILE A 45 -2.32 6.04 4.42
CA ILE A 45 -1.53 6.93 5.29
C ILE A 45 -0.04 6.57 5.24
N ILE A 46 0.28 5.28 5.34
CA ILE A 46 1.66 4.79 5.29
C ILE A 46 2.32 5.15 3.96
N THR A 47 1.67 4.84 2.84
CA THR A 47 2.17 5.19 1.49
C THR A 47 2.31 6.69 1.32
N PHE A 48 1.39 7.49 1.88
CA PHE A 48 1.49 8.95 1.85
C PHE A 48 2.72 9.46 2.61
N ILE A 49 3.05 8.88 3.77
CA ILE A 49 4.26 9.22 4.51
C ILE A 49 5.52 8.87 3.68
N ILE A 50 5.59 7.65 3.14
CA ILE A 50 6.70 7.20 2.28
C ILE A 50 6.86 8.12 1.07
N TYR A 51 5.76 8.51 0.42
CA TYR A 51 5.77 9.48 -0.66
C TYR A 51 6.39 10.82 -0.22
N ASN A 52 5.96 11.40 0.89
CA ASN A 52 6.49 12.69 1.35
C ASN A 52 7.98 12.61 1.72
N ILE A 53 8.44 11.49 2.29
CA ILE A 53 9.87 11.27 2.55
C ILE A 53 10.64 11.18 1.24
N SER A 54 10.15 10.41 0.26
CA SER A 54 10.79 10.27 -1.06
C SER A 54 10.84 11.56 -1.88
N LYS A 55 9.95 12.51 -1.59
CA LYS A 55 9.91 13.82 -2.23
C LYS A 55 11.05 14.74 -1.73
N ILE A 56 11.65 14.48 -0.57
CA ILE A 56 12.70 15.34 0.00
C ILE A 56 13.85 15.47 -1.02
N GLY A 57 14.23 16.71 -1.33
CA GLY A 57 15.26 17.02 -2.32
C GLY A 57 14.78 17.14 -3.78
N ILE A 58 13.49 16.90 -4.06
CA ILE A 58 12.92 17.09 -5.41
C ILE A 58 12.24 18.45 -5.50
N VAL A 59 12.71 19.29 -6.43
CA VAL A 59 12.16 20.61 -6.71
C VAL A 59 11.06 20.51 -7.77
N TYR A 60 9.85 20.96 -7.43
CA TYR A 60 8.73 21.07 -8.35
C TYR A 60 8.42 22.54 -8.63
N GLU A 61 8.69 23.01 -9.84
CA GLU A 61 8.41 24.39 -10.25
C GLU A 61 6.90 24.69 -10.29
N ASN A 62 6.09 23.69 -10.68
CA ASN A 62 4.63 23.80 -10.73
C ASN A 62 3.97 22.90 -9.65
N GLN A 63 3.23 23.55 -8.76
CA GLN A 63 2.51 22.88 -7.66
C GLN A 63 1.37 21.96 -8.12
N GLU A 64 0.75 22.23 -9.27
CA GLU A 64 -0.29 21.38 -9.85
C GLU A 64 0.30 20.08 -10.40
N ILE A 65 1.48 20.15 -11.01
CA ILE A 65 2.22 18.96 -11.47
C ILE A 65 2.56 18.09 -10.25
N MET A 66 3.07 18.68 -9.18
CA MET A 66 3.36 17.97 -7.93
C MET A 66 2.10 17.32 -7.34
N LYS A 67 0.96 18.04 -7.28
CA LYS A 67 -0.31 17.49 -6.80
C LYS A 67 -0.76 16.29 -7.64
N THR A 68 -0.62 16.37 -8.95
CA THR A 68 -0.99 15.31 -9.89
C THR A 68 -0.12 14.07 -9.70
N ILE A 69 1.21 14.23 -9.69
CA ILE A 69 2.16 13.13 -9.47
C ILE A 69 1.89 12.45 -8.13
N ARG A 70 1.73 13.23 -7.05
CA ARG A 70 1.38 12.70 -5.73
C ARG A 70 0.10 11.87 -5.77
N LYS A 71 -0.97 12.38 -6.38
CA LYS A 71 -2.26 11.68 -6.43
C LYS A 71 -2.14 10.32 -7.11
N VAL A 72 -1.44 10.27 -8.25
CA VAL A 72 -1.23 9.02 -9.00
C VAL A 72 -0.34 8.06 -8.22
N PHE A 73 0.79 8.53 -7.69
CA PHE A 73 1.76 7.66 -7.03
C PHE A 73 1.22 7.12 -5.71
N VAL A 74 0.62 7.97 -4.88
CA VAL A 74 0.01 7.50 -3.63
C VAL A 74 -1.09 6.48 -3.92
N LEU A 75 -1.92 6.67 -4.96
CA LEU A 75 -2.96 5.69 -5.33
C LEU A 75 -2.35 4.35 -5.74
N VAL A 76 -1.41 4.33 -6.68
CA VAL A 76 -0.82 3.10 -7.21
C VAL A 76 -0.03 2.36 -6.12
N PHE A 77 0.77 3.08 -5.33
CA PHE A 77 1.55 2.45 -4.27
C PHE A 77 0.70 2.05 -3.07
N THR A 78 -0.47 2.65 -2.83
CA THR A 78 -1.41 2.14 -1.82
C THR A 78 -1.88 0.74 -2.19
N ILE A 79 -2.14 0.48 -3.48
CA ILE A 79 -2.51 -0.85 -3.96
C ILE A 79 -1.35 -1.83 -3.73
N ILE A 80 -0.13 -1.46 -4.16
CA ILE A 80 1.08 -2.29 -4.02
C ILE A 80 1.37 -2.60 -2.54
N ASN A 81 1.39 -1.59 -1.68
CA ASN A 81 1.62 -1.75 -0.25
C ASN A 81 0.47 -2.52 0.42
N GLY A 82 -0.75 -2.39 -0.11
CA GLY A 82 -1.91 -3.17 0.29
C GLY A 82 -1.70 -4.66 0.07
N TYR A 83 -1.13 -5.06 -1.07
CA TYR A 83 -0.79 -6.46 -1.34
C TYR A 83 0.22 -7.04 -0.35
N VAL A 84 1.21 -6.24 0.06
CA VAL A 84 2.23 -6.66 1.02
C VAL A 84 1.64 -6.78 2.43
N LEU A 85 0.82 -5.81 2.85
CA LEU A 85 0.39 -5.68 4.24
C LEU A 85 -0.92 -6.41 4.54
N LEU A 86 -1.96 -6.21 3.74
CA LEU A 86 -3.34 -6.52 4.14
C LEU A 86 -3.62 -8.03 4.19
N PRO A 87 -3.38 -8.83 3.13
CA PRO A 87 -3.70 -10.27 3.16
C PRO A 87 -3.00 -10.99 4.32
N TYR A 88 -1.72 -10.68 4.56
CA TYR A 88 -0.95 -11.32 5.61
C TYR A 88 -1.42 -10.90 7.01
N THR A 89 -1.64 -9.61 7.24
CA THR A 89 -2.15 -9.10 8.53
C THR A 89 -3.52 -9.68 8.83
N PHE A 90 -4.42 -9.71 7.84
CA PHE A 90 -5.76 -10.25 8.01
C PHE A 90 -5.78 -11.75 8.24
N LYS A 91 -4.89 -12.50 7.59
CA LYS A 91 -4.72 -13.93 7.86
C LYS A 91 -4.21 -14.19 9.28
N ILE A 92 -3.40 -13.29 9.85
CA ILE A 92 -3.04 -13.37 11.27
C ILE A 92 -4.27 -13.10 12.14
N PHE A 93 -5.07 -12.08 11.84
CA PHE A 93 -6.29 -11.78 12.60
C PHE A 93 -7.32 -12.91 12.57
N ASP A 94 -7.54 -13.55 11.42
CA ASP A 94 -8.41 -14.72 11.32
C ASP A 94 -7.93 -15.85 12.25
N LYS A 95 -6.63 -16.17 12.21
CA LYS A 95 -6.03 -17.19 13.08
C LYS A 95 -6.06 -16.84 14.57
N ILE A 96 -6.04 -15.55 14.91
CA ILE A 96 -6.24 -15.09 16.29
C ILE A 96 -7.68 -15.36 16.73
N ASN A 97 -8.65 -15.01 15.89
CA ASN A 97 -10.07 -15.19 16.20
C ASN A 97 -10.47 -16.67 16.31
N ASN A 98 -9.80 -17.55 15.56
CA ASN A 98 -10.05 -19.00 15.61
C ASN A 98 -9.19 -19.73 16.67
N GLU A 99 -8.46 -19.00 17.53
CA GLU A 99 -7.55 -19.56 18.55
C GLU A 99 -6.48 -20.53 18.00
N GLU A 100 -6.20 -20.46 16.70
CA GLU A 100 -5.26 -21.36 16.01
C GLU A 100 -3.79 -21.07 16.35
N ILE A 101 -3.49 -19.94 17.00
CA ILE A 101 -2.13 -19.51 17.31
C ILE A 101 -2.03 -19.00 18.75
N LYS A 102 -1.00 -19.44 19.49
CA LYS A 102 -0.64 -18.91 20.82
C LYS A 102 -0.19 -17.45 20.76
N LYS A 103 -0.53 -16.65 21.78
CA LYS A 103 -0.17 -15.21 21.91
C LYS A 103 1.31 -14.91 21.64
N GLU A 104 2.23 -15.76 22.09
CA GLU A 104 3.68 -15.59 21.88
C GLU A 104 4.10 -15.72 20.41
N GLN A 105 3.48 -16.66 19.67
CA GLN A 105 3.75 -16.85 18.25
C GLN A 105 3.21 -15.68 17.41
N ILE A 106 2.11 -15.05 17.84
CA ILE A 106 1.56 -13.84 17.20
C ILE A 106 2.55 -12.68 17.31
N LYS A 107 3.07 -12.42 18.52
CA LYS A 107 4.05 -11.35 18.76
C LYS A 107 5.28 -11.51 17.86
N LYS A 108 5.83 -12.73 17.76
CA LYS A 108 6.98 -13.02 16.90
C LYS A 108 6.68 -12.75 15.41
N LYS A 109 5.52 -13.17 14.91
CA LYS A 109 5.11 -12.94 13.51
C LYS A 109 4.93 -11.46 13.19
N LEU A 110 4.30 -10.69 14.09
CA LEU A 110 4.12 -9.26 13.90
C LEU A 110 5.46 -8.50 13.89
N ILE A 111 6.41 -8.87 14.76
CA ILE A 111 7.75 -8.28 14.79
C ILE A 111 8.49 -8.54 13.47
N ILE A 112 8.47 -9.79 12.98
CA ILE A 112 9.11 -10.14 11.70
C ILE A 112 8.49 -9.34 10.54
N MET A 113 7.16 -9.25 10.49
CA MET A 113 6.46 -8.47 9.48
C MET A 113 6.85 -6.99 9.53
N LEU A 114 6.96 -6.42 10.74
CA LEU A 114 7.37 -5.02 10.91
C LEU A 114 8.79 -4.78 10.40
N ILE A 115 9.74 -5.68 10.70
CA ILE A 115 11.13 -5.57 10.22
C ILE A 115 11.18 -5.62 8.69
N ILE A 116 10.49 -6.59 8.07
CA ILE A 116 10.42 -6.72 6.61
C ILE A 116 9.82 -5.46 6.00
N PHE A 117 8.73 -4.95 6.60
CA PHE A 117 8.07 -3.75 6.12
C PHE A 117 8.97 -2.51 6.17
N ILE A 118 9.76 -2.32 7.24
CA ILE A 118 10.72 -1.22 7.34
C ILE A 118 11.78 -1.31 6.25
N ILE A 119 12.34 -2.51 6.01
CA ILE A 119 13.34 -2.72 4.97
C ILE A 119 12.77 -2.36 3.60
N ILE A 120 11.57 -2.88 3.27
CA ILE A 120 10.89 -2.57 2.00
C ILE A 120 10.63 -1.07 1.87
N SER A 121 10.19 -0.41 2.94
CA SER A 121 9.90 1.03 2.93
C SER A 121 11.13 1.87 2.61
N ILE A 122 12.33 1.48 3.09
CA ILE A 122 13.59 2.18 2.76
C ILE A 122 13.87 2.11 1.26
N PHE A 123 13.74 0.92 0.65
CA PHE A 123 13.89 0.77 -0.80
C PHE A 123 12.80 1.50 -1.57
N GLU A 124 11.57 1.47 -1.08
CA GLU A 124 10.42 2.14 -1.69
C GLU A 124 10.61 3.66 -1.74
N VAL A 125 11.19 4.27 -0.69
CA VAL A 125 11.53 5.70 -0.67
C VAL A 125 12.48 6.06 -1.82
N GLN A 126 13.55 5.29 -2.01
CA GLN A 126 14.52 5.54 -3.09
C GLN A 126 13.91 5.32 -4.48
N TYR A 127 13.09 4.28 -4.61
CA TYR A 127 12.39 3.96 -5.85
C TYR A 127 11.38 5.05 -6.24
N LEU A 128 10.55 5.51 -5.29
CA LEU A 128 9.59 6.60 -5.51
C LEU A 128 10.27 7.92 -5.84
N ALA A 129 11.41 8.23 -5.22
CA ALA A 129 12.18 9.43 -5.56
C ALA A 129 12.62 9.39 -7.02
N SER A 130 13.11 8.23 -7.48
CA SER A 130 13.55 8.01 -8.86
C SER A 130 12.40 8.14 -9.86
N LEU A 131 11.25 7.53 -9.56
CA LEU A 131 10.03 7.65 -10.38
C LEU A 131 9.52 9.09 -10.45
N GLN A 132 9.58 9.82 -9.33
CA GLN A 132 9.15 11.21 -9.26
C GLN A 132 10.01 12.11 -10.14
N MET A 133 11.34 11.97 -10.06
CA MET A 133 12.27 12.71 -10.92
C MET A 133 12.08 12.36 -12.39
N GLY A 134 11.98 11.07 -12.72
CA GLY A 134 11.77 10.62 -14.11
C GLY A 134 10.47 11.16 -14.70
N THR A 135 9.38 11.12 -13.93
CA THR A 135 8.08 11.67 -14.36
C THR A 135 8.14 13.18 -14.52
N LEU A 136 8.77 13.89 -13.58
CA LEU A 136 8.93 15.34 -13.66
C LEU A 136 9.72 15.74 -14.91
N GLN A 137 10.86 15.09 -15.19
CA GLN A 137 11.66 15.34 -16.39
C GLN A 137 10.88 15.09 -17.69
N MET A 138 10.04 14.05 -17.74
CA MET A 138 9.20 13.79 -18.91
C MET A 138 8.14 14.87 -19.14
N ILE A 139 7.63 15.48 -18.06
CA ILE A 139 6.64 16.55 -18.15
C ILE A 139 7.30 17.88 -18.51
N THR A 140 8.49 18.18 -17.98
CA THR A 140 9.19 19.45 -18.22
C THR A 140 10.00 19.50 -19.52
N LYS A 141 10.41 18.36 -20.08
CA LYS A 141 11.07 18.29 -21.41
C LYS A 141 10.09 18.39 -22.60
N LYS A 142 8.80 18.54 -22.32
CA LYS A 142 7.77 18.82 -23.34
C LYS A 142 7.69 20.32 -23.60
#